data_AF-A0A0S7ZQ78-F1
#
_entry.id   AF-A0A0S7ZQ78-F1
#
_cell.length_a   1.000
_cell.length_b   1.000
_cell.length_c   1.000
_cell.angle_alpha   90.00
_cell.angle_beta   90.00
_cell.angle_gamma   90.00
#
_symmetry.space_group_name_H-M   'P 1'
#
loop_
_entity.id
_entity.type
_entity.pdbx_description
1 polymer ?
#
loop_
_entity_poly.entity_id
_entity_poly.type
_entity_poly.pdbx_seq_one_letter_code
_entity_poly.pdbx_strand_id
1 'polypeptide(L)'
;MILIIALRSIKIGFISLIPNLVPAAMGFGLWGLLVGEVGLALSVVAGMTLGIVVDDTVHFLSKYLRARRENHLPAPDAVRYAFTTVGMALLTTTIVLVVGFLILAQSSFQLNAGMGMLTSIVISFALLADFLFLPPLLMKFEEKKDEKTAASSVPSTAAT
;
A
#
# COMPACT_ATOMS: atom_id res chain seq x y z
N MET A 1 6.73 -5.26 -10.46
CA MET A 1 6.14 -6.14 -11.49
C MET A 1 4.90 -6.89 -10.99
N ILE A 2 4.93 -7.49 -9.79
CA ILE A 2 3.75 -8.17 -9.20
C ILE A 2 2.50 -7.28 -9.20
N LEU A 3 2.61 -6.03 -8.72
CA LEU A 3 1.51 -5.05 -8.74
C LEU A 3 0.95 -4.80 -10.16
N ILE A 4 1.80 -4.73 -11.17
CA ILE A 4 1.40 -4.47 -12.56
C ILE A 4 0.62 -5.66 -13.12
N ILE A 5 1.06 -6.88 -12.81
CA ILE A 5 0.44 -8.14 -13.25
C ILE A 5 -0.90 -8.33 -12.53
N ALA A 6 -0.91 -8.18 -11.20
CA ALA A 6 -2.10 -8.34 -10.36
C ALA A 6 -3.21 -7.34 -10.74
N LEU A 7 -2.83 -6.09 -11.02
CA LEU A 7 -3.79 -5.00 -11.30
C LEU A 7 -4.10 -4.83 -12.80
N ARG A 8 -3.40 -5.59 -13.67
CA ARG A 8 -3.43 -5.44 -15.15
C ARG A 8 -3.36 -3.96 -15.58
N SER A 9 -2.59 -3.14 -14.86
CA SER A 9 -2.49 -1.69 -15.07
C SER A 9 -1.13 -1.17 -14.62
N ILE A 10 -0.30 -0.79 -15.60
CA ILE A 10 1.06 -0.28 -15.35
C ILE A 10 1.02 1.01 -14.54
N LYS A 11 0.10 1.94 -14.86
CA LYS A 11 0.02 3.25 -14.21
C LYS A 11 -0.32 3.14 -12.71
N ILE A 12 -1.32 2.33 -12.38
CA ILE A 12 -1.76 2.16 -10.99
C ILE A 12 -0.69 1.42 -10.17
N GLY A 13 -0.02 0.42 -10.77
CA GLY A 13 1.07 -0.28 -10.10
C GLY A 13 2.29 0.59 -9.79
N PHE A 14 2.57 1.64 -10.57
CA PHE A 14 3.63 2.62 -10.25
C PHE A 14 3.18 3.63 -9.18
N ILE A 15 1.92 4.08 -9.23
CA ILE A 15 1.36 5.02 -8.24
C ILE A 15 1.35 4.39 -6.85
N SER A 16 1.01 3.10 -6.76
CA SER A 16 1.00 2.38 -5.49
C SER A 16 2.40 2.15 -4.91
N LEU A 17 3.47 2.26 -5.70
CA LEU A 17 4.83 2.06 -5.20
C LEU A 17 5.20 3.11 -4.14
N ILE A 18 4.67 4.33 -4.25
CA ILE A 18 4.97 5.45 -3.35
C ILE A 18 4.48 5.16 -1.91
N PRO A 19 3.19 4.88 -1.65
CA PRO A 19 2.72 4.59 -0.30
C PRO A 19 3.30 3.31 0.30
N ASN A 20 3.79 2.37 -0.53
CA ASN A 20 4.46 1.15 -0.05
C ASN A 20 5.93 1.40 0.36
N LEU A 21 6.65 2.26 -0.37
CA LEU A 21 8.07 2.54 -0.11
C LEU A 21 8.29 3.47 1.08
N VAL A 22 7.38 4.41 1.33
CA VAL A 22 7.51 5.39 2.42
C VAL A 22 7.57 4.72 3.80
N PRO A 23 6.65 3.83 4.19
CA PRO A 23 6.68 3.10 5.47
C PRO A 23 7.91 2.23 5.63
N ALA A 24 8.28 1.51 4.56
CA ALA A 24 9.49 0.71 4.54
C ALA A 24 10.71 1.59 4.80
N ALA A 25 10.86 2.70 4.08
CA ALA A 25 11.95 3.65 4.27
C ALA A 25 11.94 4.26 5.67
N MET A 26 10.77 4.59 6.23
CA MET A 26 10.64 5.13 7.58
C MET A 26 11.05 4.10 8.64
N GLY A 27 10.59 2.86 8.54
CA GLY A 27 10.93 1.81 9.51
C GLY A 27 12.40 1.41 9.42
N PHE A 28 12.95 1.23 8.21
CA PHE A 28 14.38 0.96 8.03
C PHE A 28 15.25 2.15 8.42
N GLY A 29 14.79 3.39 8.16
CA GLY A 29 15.48 4.60 8.60
C GLY A 29 15.51 4.72 10.12
N LEU A 30 14.39 4.47 10.79
CA LEU A 30 14.31 4.45 12.25
C LEU A 30 15.23 3.37 12.85
N TRP A 31 15.27 2.18 12.24
CA TRP A 31 16.21 1.12 12.64
C TRP A 31 17.67 1.53 12.50
N GLY A 32 18.03 2.15 11.37
CA GLY A 32 19.37 2.67 11.14
C GLY A 32 19.78 3.71 12.19
N LEU A 33 18.83 4.51 12.68
CA LEU A 33 19.08 5.49 13.74
C LEU A 33 19.17 4.87 15.14
N LEU A 34 18.35 3.86 15.44
CA LEU A 34 18.27 3.27 16.79
C LEU A 34 19.32 2.19 17.05
N VAL A 35 19.65 1.39 16.03
CA VAL A 35 20.50 0.20 16.17
C VAL A 35 21.80 0.34 15.39
N GLY A 36 21.77 0.97 14.21
CA GLY A 36 22.97 1.22 13.39
C GLY A 36 23.61 -0.02 12.75
N GLU A 37 23.19 -1.24 13.12
CA GLU A 37 23.73 -2.48 12.60
C GLU A 37 22.89 -3.03 11.42
N VAL A 38 23.54 -3.12 10.26
CA VAL A 38 23.02 -3.81 9.07
C VAL A 38 23.45 -5.28 9.15
N GLY A 39 22.60 -6.09 9.78
CA GLY A 39 22.82 -7.53 9.96
C GLY A 39 21.85 -8.40 9.18
N LEU A 40 21.94 -9.71 9.39
CA LEU A 40 21.05 -10.72 8.79
C LEU A 40 19.57 -10.42 9.05
N ALA A 41 19.23 -9.91 10.24
CA ALA A 41 17.86 -9.52 10.62
C ALA A 41 17.28 -8.51 9.62
N LEU A 42 18.04 -7.47 9.29
CA LEU A 42 17.57 -6.40 8.42
C LEU A 42 17.26 -6.92 7.01
N SER A 43 18.12 -7.77 6.47
CA SER A 43 17.95 -8.38 5.14
C SER A 43 16.68 -9.23 5.06
N VAL A 44 16.40 -10.03 6.09
CA VAL A 44 15.20 -10.86 6.14
C VAL A 44 13.94 -9.99 6.28
N VAL A 45 13.97 -8.99 7.16
CA VAL A 45 12.85 -8.06 7.36
C VAL A 45 12.56 -7.28 6.08
N ALA A 46 13.58 -6.82 5.34
CA ALA A 46 13.40 -6.14 4.07
C ALA A 46 12.59 -6.96 3.06
N GLY A 47 12.96 -8.22 2.84
CA GLY A 47 12.25 -9.10 1.92
C GLY A 47 10.83 -9.42 2.38
N MET A 48 10.67 -9.77 3.66
CA MET A 48 9.38 -10.13 4.24
C MET A 48 8.40 -8.97 4.23
N THR A 49 8.84 -7.80 4.69
CA THR A 49 7.95 -6.64 4.84
C THR A 49 7.51 -6.08 3.51
N LEU A 50 8.39 -6.05 2.51
CA LEU A 50 7.97 -5.68 1.15
C LEU A 50 6.87 -6.61 0.62
N GLY A 51 6.94 -7.91 0.92
CA GLY A 51 5.89 -8.86 0.54
C GLY A 51 4.54 -8.56 1.19
N ILE A 52 4.53 -8.35 2.50
CA ILE A 52 3.31 -8.07 3.29
C ILE A 52 2.66 -6.76 2.84
N VAL A 53 3.46 -5.69 2.74
CA VAL A 53 2.98 -4.35 2.39
C VAL A 53 2.41 -4.32 0.96
N VAL A 54 3.06 -5.03 0.02
CA VAL A 54 2.53 -5.20 -1.33
C VAL A 54 1.22 -5.99 -1.36
N ASP A 55 1.05 -7.02 -0.52
CA ASP A 55 -0.18 -7.83 -0.47
C ASP A 55 -1.40 -6.98 -0.04
N ASP A 56 -1.25 -6.18 1.02
CA ASP A 56 -2.30 -5.29 1.53
C ASP A 56 -2.77 -4.30 0.43
N THR A 57 -1.81 -3.68 -0.24
CA THR A 57 -2.06 -2.79 -1.38
C THR A 57 -2.76 -3.51 -2.53
N VAL A 58 -2.33 -4.73 -2.88
CA VAL A 58 -2.97 -5.52 -3.96
C VAL A 58 -4.42 -5.80 -3.62
N HIS A 59 -4.71 -6.18 -2.37
CA HIS A 59 -6.08 -6.48 -1.94
C HIS A 59 -6.99 -5.24 -2.03
N PHE A 60 -6.49 -4.08 -1.57
CA PHE A 60 -7.19 -2.80 -1.67
C PHE A 60 -7.45 -2.40 -3.13
N LEU A 61 -6.39 -2.36 -3.94
CA LEU A 61 -6.47 -1.89 -5.33
C LEU A 61 -7.29 -2.81 -6.22
N SER A 62 -7.32 -4.11 -5.92
CA SER A 62 -8.18 -5.05 -6.64
C SER A 62 -9.66 -4.73 -6.46
N LYS A 63 -10.09 -4.38 -5.24
CA LYS A 63 -11.48 -3.96 -4.97
C LYS A 63 -11.78 -2.58 -5.55
N TYR A 64 -10.83 -1.64 -5.45
CA TYR A 64 -10.94 -0.33 -6.08
C TYR A 64 -11.16 -0.44 -7.60
N LEU A 65 -10.30 -1.22 -8.28
CA LEU A 65 -10.39 -1.43 -9.72
C LEU A 65 -11.67 -2.14 -10.12
N ARG A 66 -12.12 -3.11 -9.32
CA ARG A 66 -13.42 -3.76 -9.53
C ARG A 66 -14.56 -2.76 -9.48
N ALA A 67 -14.57 -1.88 -8.49
CA ALA A 67 -15.56 -0.83 -8.35
C ALA A 67 -15.55 0.16 -9.52
N ARG A 68 -14.37 0.49 -10.06
CA ARG A 68 -14.23 1.38 -11.22
C ARG A 68 -14.64 0.72 -12.54
N ARG A 69 -14.20 -0.52 -12.78
CA ARG A 69 -14.35 -1.21 -14.08
C ARG A 69 -15.67 -1.94 -14.23
N GLU A 70 -16.16 -2.58 -13.16
CA GLU A 70 -17.40 -3.36 -13.21
C GLU A 70 -18.59 -2.49 -12.79
N ASN A 71 -18.45 -1.74 -11.70
CA ASN A 71 -19.56 -0.95 -11.13
C ASN A 71 -19.61 0.50 -11.66
N HIS A 72 -18.64 0.91 -12.50
CA HIS A 72 -18.57 2.25 -13.11
C HIS A 72 -18.67 3.41 -12.11
N LEU A 73 -18.22 3.19 -10.86
CA LEU A 73 -18.30 4.20 -9.81
C LEU A 73 -17.28 5.33 -10.04
N PRO A 74 -17.58 6.57 -9.64
CA PRO A 74 -16.57 7.64 -9.61
C PRO A 74 -15.47 7.31 -8.59
N ALA A 75 -14.28 7.88 -8.78
CA ALA A 75 -13.10 7.56 -7.97
C ALA A 75 -13.32 7.65 -6.43
N PRO A 76 -14.03 8.68 -5.90
CA PRO A 76 -14.32 8.75 -4.47
C PRO A 76 -15.18 7.58 -3.95
N ASP A 77 -16.18 7.16 -4.73
CA ASP A 77 -17.08 6.07 -4.34
C ASP A 77 -16.42 4.70 -4.52
N ALA A 78 -15.52 4.56 -5.50
CA ALA A 78 -14.69 3.36 -5.64
C ALA A 78 -13.70 3.18 -4.47
N VAL A 79 -13.12 4.29 -3.97
CA VAL A 79 -12.31 4.27 -2.74
C VAL A 79 -13.15 3.83 -1.55
N ARG A 80 -14.33 4.43 -1.36
CA ARG A 80 -15.24 4.06 -0.26
C ARG A 80 -15.61 2.58 -0.33
N TYR A 81 -15.95 2.09 -1.52
CA TYR A 81 -16.24 0.67 -1.73
C TYR A 81 -15.07 -0.24 -1.36
N ALA A 82 -13.84 0.13 -1.73
CA ALA A 82 -12.65 -0.64 -1.35
C ALA A 82 -12.49 -0.67 0.19
N PHE A 83 -12.60 0.47 0.88
CA PHE A 83 -12.55 0.53 2.33
C PHE A 83 -13.62 -0.32 3.02
N THR A 84 -14.88 -0.23 2.59
CA THR A 84 -15.97 -1.00 3.21
C THR A 84 -15.85 -2.49 2.94
N THR A 85 -15.19 -2.89 1.85
CA THR A 85 -15.06 -4.30 1.47
C THR A 85 -13.85 -4.98 2.11
N VAL A 86 -12.69 -4.30 2.15
CA VAL A 86 -11.43 -4.92 2.60
C VAL A 86 -10.72 -4.19 3.74
N GLY A 87 -11.15 -2.99 4.12
CA GLY A 87 -10.49 -2.22 5.19
C GLY A 87 -10.45 -2.97 6.52
N MET A 88 -11.54 -3.63 6.91
CA MET A 88 -11.57 -4.45 8.14
C MET A 88 -10.69 -5.70 8.02
N ALA A 89 -10.58 -6.29 6.84
CA ALA A 89 -9.71 -7.45 6.62
C ALA A 89 -8.24 -7.04 6.80
N LEU A 90 -7.82 -5.94 6.17
CA LEU A 90 -6.46 -5.39 6.27
C LEU A 90 -6.09 -4.98 7.69
N LEU A 91 -7.01 -4.35 8.43
CA LEU A 91 -6.82 -4.04 9.85
C LEU A 91 -6.58 -5.31 10.68
N THR A 92 -7.41 -6.33 10.46
CA THR A 92 -7.35 -7.57 11.23
C THR A 92 -6.05 -8.32 10.96
N THR A 93 -5.64 -8.47 9.70
CA THR A 93 -4.38 -9.11 9.32
C THR A 93 -3.17 -8.35 9.89
N THR A 94 -3.18 -7.02 9.79
CA THR A 94 -2.12 -6.17 10.34
C THR A 94 -2.01 -6.35 11.85
N ILE A 95 -3.12 -6.31 12.59
CA ILE A 95 -3.09 -6.49 14.06
C ILE A 95 -2.53 -7.87 14.42
N VAL A 96 -2.97 -8.92 13.75
CA VAL A 96 -2.47 -10.29 13.98
C VAL A 96 -0.97 -10.37 13.71
N LEU A 97 -0.49 -9.79 12.61
CA LEU A 97 0.94 -9.76 12.28
C LEU A 97 1.74 -8.96 13.30
N VAL A 98 1.29 -7.75 13.65
CA VAL A 98 1.96 -6.89 14.65
C VAL A 98 2.07 -7.62 15.98
N VAL A 99 0.99 -8.21 16.49
CA VAL A 99 1.02 -8.99 17.73
C VAL A 99 1.96 -10.18 17.62
N GLY A 100 1.92 -10.93 16.51
CA GLY A 100 2.83 -12.06 16.28
C GLY A 100 4.31 -11.65 16.28
N PHE A 101 4.64 -10.54 15.63
CA PHE A 101 6.00 -10.01 15.60
C PHE A 101 6.42 -9.39 16.93
N LEU A 102 5.50 -8.81 17.70
CA LEU A 102 5.78 -8.34 19.06
C LEU A 102 6.09 -9.50 20.01
N ILE A 103 5.43 -10.64 19.86
CA ILE A 103 5.79 -11.87 20.59
C ILE A 103 7.19 -12.34 20.17
N LEU A 104 7.49 -12.33 18.87
CA LEU A 104 8.84 -12.66 18.37
C LEU A 104 9.91 -11.69 18.91
N ALA A 105 9.55 -10.42 19.11
CA ALA A 105 10.43 -9.39 19.66
C ALA A 105 10.89 -9.69 21.10
N GLN A 106 10.14 -10.53 21.85
CA GLN A 106 10.50 -10.97 23.19
C GLN A 106 11.52 -12.14 23.20
N SER A 107 12.00 -12.57 22.03
CA SER A 107 12.96 -13.67 21.95
C SER A 107 14.30 -13.32 22.62
N SER A 108 14.91 -14.29 23.31
CA SER A 108 16.28 -14.16 23.84
C SER A 108 17.34 -14.15 22.74
N PHE A 109 16.99 -14.59 21.52
CA PHE A 109 17.89 -14.55 20.38
C PHE A 109 17.79 -13.20 19.68
N GLN A 110 18.89 -12.44 19.70
CA GLN A 110 18.92 -11.04 19.27
C GLN A 110 18.47 -10.83 17.81
N LEU A 111 18.73 -11.81 16.93
CA LEU A 111 18.21 -11.80 15.56
C LEU A 111 16.67 -11.75 15.54
N ASN A 112 16.02 -12.65 16.29
CA ASN A 112 14.57 -12.74 16.34
C ASN A 112 13.95 -11.51 17.02
N ALA A 113 14.57 -11.05 18.11
CA ALA A 113 14.14 -9.86 18.83
C ALA A 113 14.13 -8.62 17.91
N GLY A 114 15.23 -8.40 17.20
CA GLY A 114 15.36 -7.29 16.26
C GLY A 114 14.41 -7.40 15.07
N MET A 115 14.28 -8.59 14.50
CA MET A 115 13.34 -8.84 13.41
C MET A 115 11.89 -8.56 13.83
N GLY A 116 11.47 -9.07 15.00
CA GLY A 116 10.13 -8.87 15.52
C GLY A 116 9.81 -7.40 15.76
N MET A 117 10.72 -6.69 16.44
CA MET A 117 10.54 -5.26 16.72
C MET A 117 10.44 -4.45 15.43
N LEU A 118 11.40 -4.61 14.51
CA LEU A 118 11.41 -3.84 13.28
C LEU A 118 10.20 -4.12 12.39
N THR A 119 9.85 -5.38 12.20
CA THR A 119 8.72 -5.78 11.34
C THR A 119 7.40 -5.23 11.87
N SER A 120 7.19 -5.29 13.19
CA SER A 120 5.98 -4.75 13.82
C SER A 120 5.82 -3.24 13.57
N ILE A 121 6.91 -2.48 13.62
CA ILE A 121 6.93 -1.03 13.38
C ILE A 121 6.61 -0.75 11.90
N VAL A 122 7.30 -1.43 10.98
CA VAL A 122 7.13 -1.17 9.54
C VAL A 122 5.72 -1.52 9.09
N ILE A 123 5.17 -2.67 9.50
CA ILE A 123 3.80 -3.09 9.17
C ILE A 123 2.77 -2.09 9.72
N SER A 124 2.96 -1.61 10.94
CA SER A 124 2.07 -0.61 11.54
C SER A 124 2.06 0.70 10.73
N PHE A 125 3.24 1.19 10.33
CA PHE A 125 3.33 2.36 9.47
C PHE A 125 2.80 2.10 8.06
N ALA A 126 2.93 0.88 7.55
CA ALA A 126 2.45 0.53 6.22
C ALA A 126 0.93 0.60 6.13
N LEU A 127 0.21 0.01 7.08
CA LEU A 127 -1.24 0.11 7.10
C LEU A 127 -1.69 1.58 7.22
N LEU A 128 -1.06 2.36 8.09
CA LEU A 128 -1.37 3.79 8.23
C LEU A 128 -1.16 4.53 6.90
N ALA A 129 -0.05 4.25 6.21
CA ALA A 129 0.24 4.90 4.95
C ALA A 129 -0.71 4.46 3.83
N ASP A 130 -1.06 3.18 3.77
CA ASP A 130 -2.03 2.67 2.82
C ASP A 130 -3.41 3.27 3.04
N PHE A 131 -3.80 3.56 4.28
CA PHE A 131 -5.10 4.18 4.56
C PHE A 131 -5.09 5.70 4.41
N LEU A 132 -3.97 6.37 4.64
CA LEU A 132 -3.87 7.83 4.59
C LEU A 132 -3.43 8.35 3.21
N PHE A 133 -2.47 7.71 2.56
CA PHE A 133 -1.87 8.20 1.31
C PHE A 133 -2.49 7.57 0.06
N LEU A 134 -2.77 6.26 0.07
CA LEU A 134 -3.32 5.57 -1.11
C LEU A 134 -4.63 6.21 -1.63
N PRO A 135 -5.62 6.57 -0.77
CA PRO A 135 -6.90 7.06 -1.26
C PRO A 135 -6.83 8.45 -1.91
N PRO A 136 -6.19 9.48 -1.29
CA PRO A 136 -5.99 10.77 -1.94
C PRO A 136 -5.16 10.67 -3.22
N LEU A 137 -4.16 9.78 -3.27
CA LEU A 137 -3.38 9.55 -4.49
C LEU A 137 -4.27 9.03 -5.62
N LEU A 138 -5.11 8.04 -5.35
CA LEU A 138 -6.03 7.46 -6.33
C LEU A 138 -7.04 8.51 -6.83
N MET A 139 -7.64 9.28 -5.91
CA MET A 139 -8.59 10.34 -6.26
C MET A 139 -7.96 11.39 -7.19
N LYS A 140 -6.80 11.95 -6.81
CA LYS A 140 -6.15 13.04 -7.56
C LYS A 140 -5.65 12.62 -8.94
N PHE A 141 -5.14 11.39 -9.07
CA PHE A 141 -4.60 10.91 -10.35
C PHE A 141 -5.68 10.46 -11.32
N GLU A 142 -6.82 9.97 -10.84
CA GLU A 142 -7.93 9.58 -11.72
C GLU A 142 -8.87 10.73 -12.06
N GLU A 143 -9.06 11.72 -11.18
CA GLU A 143 -9.77 12.97 -11.52
C GLU A 143 -9.13 13.65 -12.74
N LYS A 144 -7.78 13.71 -12.76
CA LYS A 144 -7.00 14.24 -13.90
C LYS A 144 -7.10 13.39 -15.18
N LYS A 145 -7.47 12.10 -15.05
CA LYS A 145 -7.68 11.20 -16.19
C LYS A 145 -9.09 11.36 -16.75
N ASP A 146 -10.08 11.44 -15.87
CA ASP A 146 -11.49 11.63 -16.22
C ASP A 146 -11.70 13.01 -16.89
N GLU A 147 -11.03 14.07 -16.41
CA GLU A 147 -10.97 15.38 -17.09
C GLU A 147 -10.36 15.31 -18.49
N LYS A 148 -9.25 14.57 -18.66
CA LYS A 148 -8.61 14.42 -19.97
C LYS A 148 -9.47 13.65 -20.97
N THR A 149 -10.20 12.63 -20.50
CA THR A 149 -11.12 11.87 -21.35
C THR A 149 -12.32 12.71 -21.74
N ALA A 150 -12.90 13.46 -20.80
CA ALA A 150 -14.02 14.39 -21.06
C ALA A 150 -13.62 15.53 -22.01
N ALA A 151 -12.43 16.11 -21.85
CA ALA A 151 -11.92 17.16 -22.75
C ALA A 151 -11.64 16.65 -24.18
N SER A 152 -11.37 15.35 -24.35
CA SER A 152 -11.11 14.73 -25.66
C SER A 152 -12.36 14.27 -26.40
N SER A 153 -13.51 14.18 -25.72
CA SER A 153 -14.79 13.72 -26.30
C SER A 153 -15.74 14.84 -26.72
N VAL A 154 -15.36 16.11 -26.53
CA VAL A 154 -16.13 17.27 -27.06
C VAL A 154 -15.88 17.36 -28.57
N PRO A 155 -16.91 17.19 -29.44
CA PRO A 155 -16.73 17.33 -30.87
C PRO A 155 -16.41 18.79 -31.23
N SER A 156 -15.41 18.99 -32.07
CA SER A 156 -15.12 20.25 -32.74
C SER A 156 -16.24 20.59 -33.73
N THR A 157 -17.39 21.07 -33.27
CA THR A 157 -18.51 21.53 -34.12
C THR A 157 -18.86 23.01 -33.95
N ALA A 158 -17.92 23.85 -33.48
CA ALA A 158 -18.12 25.30 -33.40
C ALA A 158 -17.03 26.07 -34.16
N ALA A 159 -16.86 25.80 -35.46
CA ALA A 159 -16.08 26.64 -36.37
C ALA A 159 -16.46 26.36 -37.84
N THR A 160 -17.66 26.77 -38.25
CA THR A 160 -18.01 27.15 -39.63
C THR A 160 -19.25 28.04 -39.60
#